data_AF-A0A3C2ED42-F1
#
_entry.id   AF-A0A3C2ED42-F1
#
_cell.length_a   1.000
_cell.length_b   1.000
_cell.length_c   1.000
_cell.angle_alpha   90.00
_cell.angle_beta   90.00
_cell.angle_gamma   90.00
#
_symmetry.space_group_name_H-M   'P 1'
#
loop_
_entity.id
_entity.type
_entity.pdbx_description
1 polymer ?
#
loop_
_entity_poly.entity_id
_entity_poly.type
_entity_poly.pdbx_seq_one_letter_code
_entity_poly.pdbx_strand_id
1 'polypeptide(L)'
;KDFLLTWEKSNDDLLAILEIADILKDMRQANISPRVYDSGLAVSVFRDNSTRTRFSFASAANLLGLAVQDMDEQKSQIAHGETVRETANMISFLSDFIGIRDDIFLGEGNKYMREVSFALDEGF
;
A
#
# COMPACT_ATOMS: atom_id res chain seq x y z
N LYS A 1 -7.43 5.54 6.14
CA LYS A 1 -8.16 6.16 5.01
C LYS A 1 -7.22 6.27 3.82
N ASP A 2 -7.66 5.85 2.64
CA ASP A 2 -6.79 5.59 1.49
C ASP A 2 -6.12 6.84 0.93
N PHE A 3 -4.93 6.68 0.35
CA PHE A 3 -4.19 7.73 -0.34
C PHE A 3 -4.03 7.36 -1.82
N LEU A 4 -4.99 7.81 -2.66
CA LEU A 4 -5.00 7.53 -4.10
C LEU A 4 -4.48 8.72 -4.91
N LEU A 5 -5.14 9.87 -4.81
CA LEU A 5 -4.79 11.07 -5.57
C LEU A 5 -4.54 12.25 -4.63
N THR A 6 -3.49 13.03 -4.91
CA THR A 6 -3.11 14.18 -4.07
C THR A 6 -4.17 15.27 -4.05
N TRP A 7 -4.91 15.45 -5.14
CA TRP A 7 -6.01 16.43 -5.22
C TRP A 7 -7.29 15.99 -4.48
N GLU A 8 -7.34 14.75 -3.99
CA GLU A 8 -8.42 14.28 -3.09
C GLU A 8 -8.09 14.54 -1.61
N LYS A 9 -6.95 15.20 -1.32
CA LYS A 9 -6.48 15.51 0.02
C LYS A 9 -6.56 17.01 0.30
N SER A 10 -6.78 17.35 1.57
CA SER A 10 -6.66 18.74 1.99
C SER A 10 -5.19 19.18 1.99
N ASN A 11 -4.95 20.48 1.90
CA ASN A 11 -3.58 21.00 2.02
C ASN A 11 -2.96 20.63 3.38
N ASP A 12 -3.75 20.61 4.45
CA ASP A 12 -3.30 20.24 5.79
C ASP A 12 -2.85 18.76 5.84
N ASP A 13 -3.59 17.85 5.19
CA ASP A 13 -3.18 16.43 5.08
C ASP A 13 -1.85 16.30 4.36
N LEU A 14 -1.66 17.04 3.26
CA LEU A 14 -0.44 16.98 2.46
C LEU A 14 0.77 17.55 3.23
N LEU A 15 0.58 18.67 3.92
CA LEU A 15 1.63 19.27 4.76
C LEU A 15 2.01 18.34 5.91
N ALA A 16 1.04 17.70 6.56
CA ALA A 16 1.29 16.72 7.62
C ALA A 16 2.12 15.52 7.11
N ILE A 17 1.85 15.01 5.90
CA ILE A 17 2.64 13.93 5.30
C ILE A 17 4.10 14.35 5.10
N LEU A 18 4.33 15.57 4.61
CA LEU A 18 5.69 16.10 4.40
C LEU A 18 6.42 16.28 5.73
N GLU A 19 5.75 16.83 6.74
CA GLU A 19 6.31 17.01 8.08
C GLU A 19 6.67 15.66 8.73
N ILE A 20 5.80 14.65 8.63
CA ILE A 20 6.09 13.28 9.10
C ILE A 20 7.30 12.70 8.36
N ALA A 21 7.42 12.92 7.06
CA ALA A 21 8.57 12.42 6.29
C ALA A 21 9.90 13.05 6.76
N ASP A 22 9.91 14.34 7.06
CA ASP A 22 11.08 15.03 7.61
C ASP A 22 11.42 14.52 9.02
N ILE A 23 10.42 14.34 9.89
CA ILE A 23 10.61 13.75 11.22
C ILE A 23 11.24 12.35 11.13
N LEU A 24 10.71 11.48 10.26
CA LEU A 24 11.24 10.12 10.08
C LEU A 24 12.71 10.13 9.58
N LYS A 25 13.06 11.10 8.75
CA LYS A 25 14.43 11.30 8.27
C LYS A 25 15.36 11.74 9.41
N ASP A 26 14.93 12.68 10.24
CA ASP A 26 15.70 13.15 11.39
C ASP A 26 15.88 12.06 12.45
N MET A 27 14.82 11.29 12.73
CA MET A 27 14.91 10.11 13.59
C MET A 27 15.94 9.11 13.08
N ARG A 28 15.99 8.86 11.76
CA ARG A 28 16.98 7.97 11.16
C ARG A 28 18.41 8.51 11.35
N GLN A 29 18.63 9.81 11.20
CA GLN A 29 19.94 10.44 11.43
C GLN A 29 20.37 10.36 12.90
N ALA A 30 19.41 10.49 13.82
CA ALA A 30 19.63 10.36 15.26
C ALA A 30 19.70 8.90 15.74
N ASN A 31 19.58 7.91 14.84
CA ASN A 31 19.51 6.48 15.17
C ASN A 31 18.38 6.14 16.17
N ILE A 32 17.25 6.84 16.04
CA ILE A 32 16.02 6.61 16.82
C ILE A 32 15.10 5.73 15.98
N SER A 33 14.56 4.66 16.58
CA SER A 33 13.60 3.78 15.92
C SER A 33 12.23 4.45 15.80
N PRO A 34 11.65 4.57 14.59
CA PRO A 34 10.27 5.01 14.40
C PRO A 34 9.28 3.84 14.38
N ARG A 35 9.68 2.63 14.82
CA ARG A 35 8.81 1.45 14.86
C ARG A 35 7.57 1.76 15.70
N VAL A 36 6.40 1.54 15.13
CA VAL A 36 5.09 1.71 15.78
C VAL A 36 4.24 0.43 15.74
N TYR A 37 4.66 -0.58 14.99
CA TYR A 37 4.01 -1.89 14.92
C TYR A 37 4.94 -2.98 15.48
N ASP A 38 4.42 -3.83 16.36
CA ASP A 38 5.14 -5.04 16.81
C ASP A 38 4.87 -6.24 15.91
N SER A 39 3.71 -6.28 15.28
CA SER A 39 3.29 -7.25 14.27
C SER A 39 2.34 -6.59 13.28
N GLY A 40 2.26 -7.12 12.07
CA GLY A 40 1.33 -6.67 11.04
C GLY A 40 1.86 -6.98 9.64
N LEU A 41 1.00 -6.87 8.64
CA LEU A 41 1.32 -7.21 7.24
C LEU A 41 1.04 -6.02 6.31
N ALA A 42 2.07 -5.62 5.57
CA ALA A 42 1.97 -4.71 4.44
C ALA A 42 2.03 -5.52 3.15
N VAL A 43 0.92 -5.57 2.41
CA VAL A 43 0.83 -6.28 1.13
C VAL A 43 1.17 -5.31 -0.01
N SER A 44 2.03 -5.75 -0.93
CA SER A 44 2.34 -5.01 -2.14
C SER A 44 1.79 -5.71 -3.38
N VAL A 45 1.00 -5.00 -4.19
CA VAL A 45 0.38 -5.47 -5.43
C VAL A 45 0.94 -4.65 -6.59
N PHE A 46 2.03 -5.15 -7.21
CA PHE A 46 2.71 -4.48 -8.32
C PHE A 46 2.47 -5.21 -9.63
N ARG A 47 1.55 -4.69 -10.46
CA ARG A 47 1.24 -5.26 -11.78
C ARG A 47 2.26 -4.88 -12.85
N ASP A 48 2.86 -3.70 -12.72
CA ASP A 48 4.00 -3.27 -13.53
C ASP A 48 5.32 -3.40 -12.74
N ASN A 49 6.41 -3.60 -13.47
CA ASN A 49 7.74 -3.72 -12.91
C ASN A 49 8.27 -2.35 -12.47
N SER A 50 8.35 -2.15 -11.16
CA SER A 50 9.06 -1.00 -10.58
C SER A 50 9.94 -1.39 -9.40
N THR A 51 11.24 -1.49 -9.67
CA THR A 51 12.24 -1.75 -8.62
C THR A 51 12.21 -0.67 -7.55
N ARG A 52 12.25 0.62 -7.94
CA ARG A 52 12.33 1.71 -6.96
C ARG A 52 11.12 1.75 -6.04
N THR A 53 9.92 1.65 -6.59
CA THR A 53 8.68 1.73 -5.80
C THR A 53 8.51 0.51 -4.90
N ARG A 54 8.80 -0.71 -5.41
CA ARG A 54 8.71 -1.94 -4.62
C ARG A 54 9.68 -1.92 -3.44
N PHE A 55 10.94 -1.55 -3.69
CA PHE A 55 11.95 -1.46 -2.63
C PHE A 55 11.65 -0.34 -1.63
N SER A 56 11.17 0.83 -2.08
CA SER A 56 10.82 1.92 -1.15
C SER A 56 9.65 1.55 -0.25
N PHE A 57 8.62 0.90 -0.80
CA PHE A 57 7.47 0.44 -0.02
C PHE A 57 7.88 -0.61 1.02
N ALA A 58 8.64 -1.62 0.59
CA ALA A 58 9.13 -2.66 1.49
C ALA A 58 10.01 -2.09 2.62
N SER A 59 10.89 -1.13 2.29
CA SER A 59 11.73 -0.45 3.27
C SER A 59 10.90 0.38 4.26
N ALA A 60 9.86 1.09 3.81
CA ALA A 60 9.01 1.90 4.68
C ALA A 60 8.18 1.02 5.64
N ALA A 61 7.59 -0.07 5.14
CA ALA A 61 6.85 -1.02 5.96
C ALA A 61 7.75 -1.66 7.03
N ASN A 62 8.95 -2.12 6.65
CA ASN A 62 9.92 -2.68 7.58
C ASN A 62 10.37 -1.65 8.65
N LEU A 63 10.61 -0.40 8.24
CA LEU A 63 11.00 0.70 9.13
C LEU A 63 9.96 0.92 10.24
N LEU A 64 8.67 0.83 9.93
CA LEU A 64 7.57 1.00 10.89
C LEU A 64 7.25 -0.28 11.67
N GLY A 65 7.79 -1.42 11.24
CA GLY A 65 7.78 -2.69 11.96
C GLY A 65 6.90 -3.80 11.40
N LEU A 66 6.39 -3.60 10.18
CA LEU A 66 5.51 -4.54 9.49
C LEU A 66 6.31 -5.59 8.71
N ALA A 67 5.73 -6.77 8.55
CA ALA A 67 6.17 -7.75 7.56
C ALA A 67 5.66 -7.34 6.17
N VAL A 68 6.44 -7.61 5.12
CA VAL A 68 6.07 -7.27 3.74
C VAL A 68 5.76 -8.54 2.98
N GLN A 69 4.59 -8.58 2.34
CA GLN A 69 4.19 -9.67 1.46
C GLN A 69 3.98 -9.12 0.05
N ASP A 70 4.85 -9.52 -0.89
CA ASP A 70 4.65 -9.21 -2.30
C ASP A 70 3.65 -10.19 -2.90
N MET A 71 2.60 -9.64 -3.51
CA MET A 71 1.55 -10.40 -4.17
C MET A 71 1.73 -10.28 -5.69
N ASP A 72 2.19 -11.38 -6.28
CA ASP A 72 2.29 -11.54 -7.72
C ASP A 72 0.95 -12.03 -8.27
N GLU A 73 0.11 -11.10 -8.76
CA GLU A 73 -1.22 -11.46 -9.26
C GLU A 73 -1.17 -12.40 -10.47
N GLN A 74 -0.09 -12.39 -11.26
CA GLN A 74 0.07 -13.32 -12.38
C GLN A 74 0.23 -14.77 -11.90
N LYS A 75 0.69 -14.96 -10.66
CA LYS A 75 0.78 -16.27 -9.98
C LYS A 75 -0.35 -16.52 -8.99
N SER A 76 -1.19 -15.51 -8.72
CA SER A 76 -2.32 -15.60 -7.80
C SER A 76 -3.51 -16.35 -8.42
N GLN A 77 -4.44 -16.80 -7.58
CA GLN A 77 -5.69 -17.45 -7.98
C GLN A 77 -6.61 -16.54 -8.83
N ILE A 78 -6.32 -15.24 -8.92
CA ILE A 78 -6.91 -14.33 -9.92
C ILE A 78 -6.72 -14.88 -11.34
N ALA A 79 -5.56 -15.45 -11.66
CA ALA A 79 -5.31 -16.10 -12.94
C ALA A 79 -6.17 -17.37 -13.16
N HIS A 80 -6.76 -17.90 -12.09
CA HIS A 80 -7.66 -19.06 -12.08
C HIS A 80 -9.15 -18.67 -11.96
N GLY A 81 -9.49 -17.39 -12.14
CA GLY A 81 -10.88 -16.92 -12.23
C GLY A 81 -11.49 -16.39 -10.93
N GLU A 82 -10.68 -16.22 -9.88
CA GLU A 82 -11.11 -15.48 -8.68
C GLU A 82 -11.41 -14.03 -9.04
N THR A 83 -12.51 -13.48 -8.50
CA THR A 83 -12.90 -12.09 -8.75
C THR A 83 -12.01 -11.13 -7.97
N VAL A 84 -11.84 -9.90 -8.48
CA VAL A 84 -11.12 -8.82 -7.77
C VAL A 84 -11.67 -8.63 -6.35
N ARG A 85 -12.99 -8.77 -6.16
CA ARG A 85 -13.63 -8.66 -4.84
C ARG A 85 -13.20 -9.77 -3.88
N GLU A 86 -13.15 -11.02 -4.34
CA GLU A 86 -12.74 -12.16 -3.50
C GLU A 86 -11.28 -12.00 -3.05
N THR A 87 -10.39 -11.65 -3.99
CA THR A 87 -8.98 -11.39 -3.65
C THR A 87 -8.81 -10.16 -2.76
N ALA A 88 -9.53 -9.06 -3.05
CA ALA A 88 -9.49 -7.85 -2.22
C ALA A 88 -9.97 -8.12 -0.79
N ASN A 89 -11.04 -8.90 -0.61
CA ASN A 89 -11.54 -9.30 0.70
C ASN A 89 -10.53 -10.18 1.44
N MET A 90 -9.90 -11.14 0.77
CA MET A 90 -8.88 -11.98 1.42
C MET A 90 -7.69 -11.13 1.92
N ILE A 91 -7.22 -10.20 1.09
CA ILE A 91 -6.12 -9.30 1.47
C ILE A 91 -6.56 -8.34 2.60
N SER A 92 -7.79 -7.84 2.57
CA SER A 92 -8.31 -6.91 3.57
C SER A 92 -8.30 -7.49 4.98
N PHE A 93 -8.71 -8.75 5.13
CA PHE A 93 -8.76 -9.41 6.44
C PHE A 93 -7.38 -9.74 7.01
N LEU A 94 -6.36 -9.82 6.15
CA LEU A 94 -5.04 -10.34 6.51
C LEU A 94 -3.93 -9.28 6.43
N SER A 95 -4.25 -8.03 6.11
CA SER A 95 -3.26 -6.96 5.98
C SER A 95 -3.67 -5.66 6.65
N ASP A 96 -2.68 -4.96 7.20
CA ASP A 96 -2.85 -3.63 7.78
C ASP A 96 -2.73 -2.53 6.72
N PHE A 97 -1.91 -2.77 5.69
CA PHE A 97 -1.63 -1.81 4.62
C PHE A 97 -1.52 -2.51 3.28
N ILE A 98 -2.10 -1.89 2.24
CA ILE A 98 -2.03 -2.39 0.87
C ILE A 98 -1.43 -1.29 -0.01
N GLY A 99 -0.31 -1.60 -0.68
CA GLY A 99 0.30 -0.74 -1.69
C GLY A 99 0.04 -1.29 -3.08
N ILE A 100 -0.68 -0.54 -3.93
CA ILE A 100 -1.03 -0.98 -5.28
C ILE A 100 -0.31 -0.12 -6.31
N ARG A 101 0.23 -0.74 -7.35
CA ARG A 101 0.69 -0.07 -8.56
C ARG A 101 0.17 -0.78 -9.80
N ASP A 102 -0.58 -0.02 -10.61
CA ASP A 102 -1.07 -0.44 -11.91
C ASP A 102 -1.03 0.76 -12.87
N ASP A 103 -0.01 0.80 -13.72
CA ASP A 103 0.20 1.81 -14.76
C ASP A 103 0.28 1.20 -16.17
N ILE A 104 -0.19 -0.04 -16.34
CA ILE A 104 -0.16 -0.76 -17.62
C ILE A 104 -1.07 -0.07 -18.65
N PHE A 105 -2.27 0.32 -18.23
CA PHE A 105 -3.26 0.98 -19.07
C PHE A 105 -3.78 2.26 -18.41
N LEU A 106 -3.83 3.34 -19.20
CA LEU A 106 -4.29 4.64 -18.71
C LEU A 106 -5.74 4.55 -18.20
N GLY A 107 -5.97 4.92 -16.95
CA GLY A 107 -7.30 4.93 -16.32
C GLY A 107 -7.68 3.64 -15.59
N GLU A 108 -7.24 2.48 -16.08
CA GLU A 108 -7.60 1.19 -15.48
C GLU A 108 -7.01 0.98 -14.08
N GLY A 109 -5.79 1.44 -13.84
CA GLY A 109 -5.17 1.30 -12.53
C GLY A 109 -5.91 2.04 -11.40
N ASN A 110 -6.36 3.27 -11.64
CA ASN A 110 -7.16 4.00 -10.65
C ASN A 110 -8.54 3.38 -10.43
N LYS A 111 -9.14 2.79 -11.48
CA LYS A 111 -10.39 2.04 -11.34
C LYS A 111 -10.19 0.81 -10.46
N TYR A 112 -9.14 0.02 -10.72
CA TYR A 112 -8.80 -1.15 -9.90
C TYR A 112 -8.52 -0.77 -8.44
N MET A 113 -7.72 0.26 -8.18
CA MET A 113 -7.45 0.74 -6.80
C MET A 113 -8.74 1.13 -6.05
N ARG A 114 -9.71 1.72 -6.76
CA ARG A 114 -11.02 2.08 -6.16
C ARG A 114 -11.94 0.88 -5.96
N GLU A 115 -11.92 -0.09 -6.87
CA GLU A 115 -12.65 -1.36 -6.69
C GLU A 115 -12.12 -2.10 -5.46
N VAL A 116 -10.80 -2.15 -5.28
CA VAL A 116 -10.19 -2.71 -4.07
C VAL A 116 -10.63 -1.91 -2.84
N SER A 117 -10.42 -0.59 -2.82
CA SER A 117 -10.84 0.31 -1.72
C SER A 117 -12.31 0.11 -1.33
N PHE A 118 -13.23 0.07 -2.29
CA PHE A 118 -14.65 -0.16 -2.05
C PHE A 118 -14.92 -1.55 -1.47
N ALA A 119 -14.23 -2.59 -1.96
CA ALA A 119 -14.34 -3.93 -1.39
C ALA A 119 -13.83 -3.99 0.07
N LEU A 120 -12.77 -3.23 0.41
CA LEU A 120 -12.30 -3.11 1.79
C LEU A 120 -13.38 -2.50 2.70
N ASP A 121 -14.04 -1.44 2.24
CA ASP A 121 -15.09 -0.75 2.98
C ASP A 121 -16.38 -1.61 3.14
N GLU A 122 -16.71 -2.48 2.18
CA GLU A 122 -17.84 -3.43 2.29
C GLU A 122 -17.54 -4.62 3.23
N GLY A 123 -16.26 -4.94 3.46
CA GLY A 123 -15.82 -6.10 4.22
C GLY A 123 -15.84 -5.93 5.75
N PHE A 124 -16.04 -4.71 6.25
CA PHE A 124 -16.12 -4.34 7.67
C PHE A 124 -17.52 -3.86 8.06
#